data_AF-A0A1H1JYZ0-F1
#
_entry.id   AF-A0A1H1JYZ0-F1
#
_cell.length_a   1.000
_cell.length_b   1.000
_cell.length_c   1.000
_cell.angle_alpha   90.00
_cell.angle_beta   90.00
_cell.angle_gamma   90.00
#
_symmetry.space_group_name_H-M   'P 1'
#
loop_
_entity.id
_entity.type
_entity.pdbx_description
1 polymer ?
#
loop_
_entity_poly.entity_id
_entity_poly.type
_entity_poly.pdbx_seq_one_letter_code
_entity_poly.pdbx_strand_id
1 'polypeptide(L)'
;MQANGANPKLDDAKRAMLTALSTIDHKGSYISPLVSIIEGEKGRFDTAEEKAECLEAETAAVRKFFKAATLDSDYLKANESLASLVFTQHREGFGTQREIFFRQARGLLVEIAKKVERKRIQEQLITIATSVGLALNDPILVFSIACLHQNDCARDVLKPRDDSIFNALNDVHLVSRISAVMAVGLAHDSSLSFGFLTGDIGLREVLRFVQFGTPKISEDGTVFTELKYSADLYRGLGQDERELLKNRLELPAPFDSDNLEPAHTYESITAGTEAACHESMGIAAQLAAAGKMQEWAMQRAVASGLIISWQWLTKDSVSRATWKVDRQRLDAIVFPESSMSREAQTRHP
;
A
#
# COMPACT_ATOMS: atom_id res chain seq x y z
N MET A 1 38.02 36.41 -3.93
CA MET A 1 37.69 35.00 -3.68
C MET A 1 36.44 34.65 -4.47
N GLN A 2 36.61 34.02 -5.64
CA GLN A 2 35.48 33.49 -6.42
C GLN A 2 35.10 32.14 -5.84
N ALA A 3 33.89 32.02 -5.31
CA ALA A 3 33.34 30.73 -4.91
C ALA A 3 33.04 29.94 -6.18
N ASN A 4 33.86 28.93 -6.45
CA ASN A 4 33.57 27.89 -7.44
C ASN A 4 32.32 27.13 -6.97
N GLY A 5 31.15 27.57 -7.43
CA GLY A 5 29.89 26.85 -7.33
C GLY A 5 29.91 25.63 -8.22
N ALA A 6 30.63 24.58 -7.80
CA ALA A 6 30.46 23.26 -8.39
C ALA A 6 29.04 22.79 -8.05
N ASN A 7 28.14 22.84 -9.03
CA ASN A 7 26.84 22.18 -8.92
C ASN A 7 27.10 20.72 -8.51
N PRO A 8 26.62 20.26 -7.34
CA PRO A 8 26.83 18.89 -6.92
C PRO A 8 26.24 17.98 -8.02
N LYS A 9 27.07 17.12 -8.61
CA LYS A 9 26.62 16.14 -9.60
C LYS A 9 25.47 15.36 -8.99
N LEU A 10 24.29 15.46 -9.62
CA LEU A 10 23.13 14.67 -9.23
C LEU A 10 23.50 13.18 -9.35
N ASP A 11 23.32 12.43 -8.26
CA ASP A 11 23.56 10.99 -8.26
C ASP A 11 22.70 10.29 -9.33
N ASP A 12 23.17 9.15 -9.84
CA ASP A 12 22.52 8.48 -10.97
C ASP A 12 21.14 7.93 -10.58
N ALA A 13 20.92 7.59 -9.29
CA ALA A 13 19.65 7.10 -8.77
C ALA A 13 18.55 8.19 -8.81
N LYS A 14 18.86 9.40 -8.37
CA LYS A 14 17.97 10.57 -8.48
C LYS A 14 17.68 10.90 -9.94
N ARG A 15 18.69 10.78 -10.83
CA ARG A 15 18.49 11.02 -12.26
C ARG A 15 17.54 9.99 -12.88
N ALA A 16 17.66 8.72 -12.49
CA ALA A 16 16.73 7.67 -12.88
C ALA A 16 15.31 7.95 -12.34
N MET A 17 15.19 8.37 -11.08
CA MET A 17 13.89 8.74 -10.49
C MET A 17 13.23 9.92 -11.20
N LEU A 18 13.97 11.01 -11.46
CA LEU A 18 13.46 12.16 -12.21
C LEU A 18 13.04 11.77 -13.64
N THR A 19 13.77 10.85 -14.26
CA THR A 19 13.39 10.30 -15.57
C THR A 19 12.07 9.54 -15.47
N ALA A 20 11.91 8.64 -14.49
CA ALA A 20 10.67 7.90 -14.27
C ALA A 20 9.48 8.84 -14.00
N LEU A 21 9.64 9.84 -13.14
CA LEU A 21 8.62 10.86 -12.87
C LEU A 21 8.24 11.65 -14.14
N SER A 22 9.23 11.98 -14.98
CA SER A 22 8.97 12.68 -16.25
C SER A 22 8.19 11.80 -17.24
N THR A 23 8.40 10.48 -17.24
CA THR A 23 7.70 9.57 -18.16
C THR A 23 6.21 9.43 -17.86
N ILE A 24 5.78 9.68 -16.61
CA ILE A 24 4.38 9.60 -16.21
C ILE A 24 3.66 10.95 -16.27
N ASP A 25 4.37 12.05 -16.55
CA ASP A 25 3.80 13.38 -16.73
C ASP A 25 3.20 13.56 -18.14
N HIS A 26 2.03 12.96 -18.37
CA HIS A 26 1.29 13.12 -19.63
C HIS A 26 -0.21 13.25 -19.40
N LYS A 27 -0.92 13.74 -20.41
CA LYS A 27 -2.38 13.82 -20.38
C LYS A 27 -2.98 12.43 -20.17
N GLY A 28 -3.98 12.32 -19.31
CA GLY A 28 -4.61 11.06 -18.93
C GLY A 28 -3.97 10.36 -17.73
N SER A 29 -2.78 10.78 -17.30
CA SER A 29 -2.22 10.33 -16.01
C SER A 29 -2.87 11.07 -14.85
N TYR A 30 -3.00 10.36 -13.73
CA TYR A 30 -3.41 10.90 -12.44
C TYR A 30 -2.28 10.70 -11.44
N ILE A 31 -1.80 11.78 -10.84
CA ILE A 31 -0.69 11.74 -9.87
C ILE A 31 -1.18 12.27 -8.54
N SER A 32 -0.90 11.52 -7.48
CA SER A 32 -1.31 11.83 -6.12
C SER A 32 -0.14 11.67 -5.15
N PRO A 33 0.14 12.66 -4.28
CA PRO A 33 1.09 12.52 -3.17
C PRO A 33 0.47 11.85 -1.93
N LEU A 34 -0.77 11.37 -2.01
CA LEU A 34 -1.59 10.92 -0.87
C LEU A 34 -0.84 9.97 0.07
N VAL A 35 -0.14 8.98 -0.47
CA VAL A 35 0.57 7.99 0.33
C VAL A 35 1.73 8.60 1.12
N SER A 36 2.46 9.55 0.53
CA SER A 36 3.53 10.29 1.22
C SER A 36 2.96 11.11 2.37
N ILE A 37 1.83 11.79 2.13
CA ILE A 37 1.14 12.59 3.15
C ILE A 37 0.64 11.71 4.30
N ILE A 38 0.08 10.52 4.01
CA ILE A 38 -0.34 9.56 5.04
C ILE A 38 0.86 9.06 5.86
N GLU A 39 1.99 8.78 5.21
CA GLU A 39 3.22 8.36 5.88
C GLU A 39 3.76 9.43 6.83
N GLY A 40 3.87 10.67 6.34
CA GLY A 40 4.45 11.78 7.08
C GLY A 40 5.96 11.86 6.97
N GLU A 41 6.56 12.82 7.67
CA GLU A 41 7.97 13.18 7.47
C GLU A 41 8.86 12.99 8.70
N LYS A 42 8.29 12.83 9.90
CA LYS A 42 9.08 12.90 11.15
C LYS A 42 9.63 11.56 11.63
N GLY A 43 9.39 10.45 10.91
CA GLY A 43 9.76 9.10 11.36
C GLY A 43 9.04 8.69 12.65
N ARG A 44 7.90 9.32 12.92
CA ARG A 44 6.95 9.05 14.00
C ARG A 44 5.55 9.46 13.52
N PHE A 45 4.55 9.26 14.37
CA PHE A 45 3.24 9.85 14.13
C PHE A 45 3.31 11.38 14.13
N ASP A 46 2.85 11.97 13.05
CA ASP A 46 2.69 13.41 12.90
C ASP A 46 1.41 13.89 13.59
N THR A 47 1.45 15.09 14.17
CA THR A 47 0.23 15.78 14.61
C THR A 47 -0.60 16.26 13.42
N ALA A 48 -1.81 16.74 13.65
CA ALA A 48 -2.66 17.28 12.57
C ALA A 48 -2.00 18.50 11.90
N GLU A 49 -1.32 19.34 12.68
CA GLU A 49 -0.57 20.49 12.17
C GLU A 49 0.62 20.02 11.31
N GLU A 50 1.39 19.04 11.78
CA GLU A 50 2.50 18.48 11.01
C GLU A 50 2.03 17.79 9.72
N LYS A 51 0.85 17.13 9.75
CA LYS A 51 0.21 16.57 8.55
C LYS A 51 -0.24 17.66 7.58
N ALA A 52 -0.77 18.78 8.07
CA ALA A 52 -1.15 19.91 7.22
C ALA A 52 0.09 20.54 6.56
N GLU A 53 1.18 20.72 7.30
CA GLU A 53 2.45 21.19 6.77
C GLU A 53 3.01 20.24 5.69
N CYS A 54 2.99 18.94 5.94
CA CYS A 54 3.40 17.91 4.97
C CYS A 54 2.51 17.94 3.71
N LEU A 55 1.19 18.02 3.87
CA LEU A 55 0.24 18.12 2.76
C LEU A 55 0.53 19.34 1.88
N GLU A 56 0.71 20.53 2.47
CA GLU A 56 1.02 21.74 1.72
C GLU A 56 2.36 21.60 0.98
N ALA A 57 3.40 21.07 1.65
CA ALA A 57 4.72 20.88 1.05
C ALA A 57 4.68 19.90 -0.14
N GLU A 58 4.07 18.73 0.04
CA GLU A 58 3.99 17.67 -0.97
C GLU A 58 3.13 18.08 -2.16
N THR A 59 1.94 18.66 -1.92
CA THR A 59 1.07 19.13 -3.00
C THR A 59 1.70 20.28 -3.79
N ALA A 60 2.44 21.18 -3.14
CA ALA A 60 3.21 22.22 -3.83
C ALA A 60 4.34 21.62 -4.68
N ALA A 61 5.05 20.61 -4.17
CA ALA A 61 6.12 19.93 -4.89
C ALA A 61 5.61 19.21 -6.15
N VAL A 62 4.53 18.44 -6.03
CA VAL A 62 3.89 17.73 -7.16
C VAL A 62 3.41 18.73 -8.21
N ARG A 63 2.71 19.79 -7.82
CA ARG A 63 2.25 20.85 -8.76
C ARG A 63 3.41 21.56 -9.46
N LYS A 64 4.53 21.75 -8.75
CA LYS A 64 5.72 22.37 -9.33
C LYS A 64 6.38 21.44 -10.36
N PHE A 65 6.36 20.13 -10.14
CA PHE A 65 7.01 19.17 -11.03
C PHE A 65 6.15 18.81 -12.24
N PHE A 66 4.93 18.31 -12.03
CA PHE A 66 4.05 17.81 -13.08
C PHE A 66 3.32 18.94 -13.80
N LYS A 67 3.29 18.90 -15.13
CA LYS A 67 2.71 19.96 -15.99
C LYS A 67 1.58 19.48 -16.87
N ALA A 68 1.50 18.18 -17.17
CA ALA A 68 0.53 17.60 -18.08
C ALA A 68 -0.43 16.63 -17.40
N ALA A 69 -0.01 15.94 -16.34
CA ALA A 69 -0.86 15.03 -15.58
C ALA A 69 -1.93 15.76 -14.76
N THR A 70 -3.04 15.07 -14.51
CA THR A 70 -4.09 15.51 -13.57
C THR A 70 -3.61 15.28 -12.14
N LEU A 71 -3.78 16.28 -11.29
CA LEU A 71 -3.35 16.26 -9.90
C LEU A 71 -4.56 16.38 -8.96
N ASP A 72 -4.51 15.71 -7.82
CA ASP A 72 -5.48 15.89 -6.72
C ASP A 72 -5.04 16.98 -5.72
N SER A 73 -3.93 17.68 -5.99
CA SER A 73 -3.35 18.69 -5.12
C SER A 73 -4.31 19.83 -4.74
N ASP A 74 -5.16 20.28 -5.68
CA ASP A 74 -6.17 21.30 -5.39
C ASP A 74 -7.25 20.77 -4.43
N TYR A 75 -7.67 19.52 -4.61
CA TYR A 75 -8.67 18.88 -3.75
C TYR A 75 -8.12 18.66 -2.35
N LEU A 76 -6.91 18.11 -2.23
CA LEU A 76 -6.25 17.88 -0.94
C LEU A 76 -6.08 19.19 -0.17
N LYS A 77 -5.64 20.26 -0.85
CA LYS A 77 -5.47 21.58 -0.25
C LYS A 77 -6.80 22.21 0.18
N ALA A 78 -7.84 22.11 -0.64
CA ALA A 78 -9.17 22.61 -0.30
C ALA A 78 -9.79 21.89 0.91
N ASN A 79 -9.34 20.66 1.20
CA ASN A 79 -9.81 19.83 2.31
C ASN A 79 -8.72 19.60 3.37
N GLU A 80 -7.70 20.45 3.45
CA GLU A 80 -6.52 20.24 4.29
C GLU A 80 -6.88 19.90 5.74
N SER A 81 -7.74 20.70 6.39
CA SER A 81 -8.11 20.48 7.79
C SER A 81 -8.76 19.10 8.02
N LEU A 82 -9.59 18.65 7.08
CA LEU A 82 -10.22 17.33 7.16
C LEU A 82 -9.18 16.24 6.88
N ALA A 83 -8.42 16.37 5.80
CA ALA A 83 -7.40 15.40 5.40
C ALA A 83 -6.38 15.17 6.52
N SER A 84 -5.84 16.24 7.09
CA SER A 84 -4.86 16.16 8.18
C SER A 84 -5.42 15.51 9.43
N LEU A 85 -6.65 15.84 9.82
CA LEU A 85 -7.31 15.21 10.97
C LEU A 85 -7.47 13.69 10.75
N VAL A 86 -7.97 13.31 9.58
CA VAL A 86 -8.19 11.91 9.20
C VAL A 86 -6.87 11.15 9.19
N PHE A 87 -5.83 11.69 8.56
CA PHE A 87 -4.52 11.04 8.49
C PHE A 87 -3.82 10.93 9.85
N THR A 88 -4.03 11.88 10.76
CA THR A 88 -3.50 11.78 12.13
C THR A 88 -4.25 10.75 12.97
N GLN A 89 -5.56 10.62 12.77
CA GLN A 89 -6.38 9.61 13.46
C GLN A 89 -6.14 8.20 12.92
N HIS A 90 -5.75 8.09 11.65
CA HIS A 90 -5.42 6.83 10.99
C HIS A 90 -4.10 6.24 11.51
N ARG A 91 -4.19 5.52 12.63
CA ARG A 91 -3.06 4.79 13.21
C ARG A 91 -3.05 3.35 12.74
N GLU A 92 -2.64 3.13 11.50
CA GLU A 92 -2.46 1.78 10.98
C GLU A 92 -1.49 1.01 11.87
N GLY A 93 -1.98 -0.02 12.54
CA GLY A 93 -1.12 -1.09 13.04
C GLY A 93 -0.22 -0.77 14.24
N PHE A 94 -0.23 0.42 14.83
CA PHE A 94 0.53 0.68 16.07
C PHE A 94 -0.29 0.27 17.31
N GLY A 95 0.34 -0.51 18.19
CA GLY A 95 -0.34 -1.25 19.26
C GLY A 95 -1.01 -2.54 18.78
N THR A 96 -0.78 -2.97 17.54
CA THR A 96 -1.48 -4.12 16.94
C THR A 96 -0.66 -5.40 16.90
N GLN A 97 -1.29 -6.44 16.36
CA GLN A 97 -0.71 -7.74 16.06
C GLN A 97 0.62 -7.63 15.28
N ARG A 98 0.74 -6.72 14.30
CA ARG A 98 1.99 -6.52 13.51
C ARG A 98 3.12 -5.98 14.36
N GLU A 99 2.87 -5.00 15.22
CA GLU A 99 3.88 -4.46 16.12
C GLU A 99 4.32 -5.52 17.14
N ILE A 100 3.37 -6.22 17.76
CA ILE A 100 3.64 -7.27 18.74
C ILE A 100 4.46 -8.40 18.09
N PHE A 101 4.04 -8.85 16.90
CA PHE A 101 4.78 -9.82 16.11
C PHE A 101 6.21 -9.34 15.86
N PHE A 102 6.39 -8.13 15.32
CA PHE A 102 7.70 -7.67 14.91
C PHE A 102 8.64 -7.49 16.10
N ARG A 103 8.15 -7.00 17.25
CA ARG A 103 8.92 -6.94 18.50
C ARG A 103 9.45 -8.31 18.94
N GLN A 104 8.63 -9.36 18.84
CA GLN A 104 9.01 -10.72 19.21
C GLN A 104 9.93 -11.38 18.15
N ALA A 105 9.68 -11.11 16.87
CA ALA A 105 10.39 -11.70 15.75
C ALA A 105 11.75 -11.06 15.47
N ARG A 106 11.94 -9.75 15.75
CA ARG A 106 13.12 -8.96 15.35
C ARG A 106 14.44 -9.64 15.71
N GLY A 107 14.58 -10.14 16.94
CA GLY A 107 15.81 -10.80 17.40
C GLY A 107 16.20 -12.04 16.58
N LEU A 108 15.23 -12.72 15.96
CA LEU A 108 15.46 -13.87 15.09
C LEU A 108 15.98 -13.47 13.69
N LEU A 109 15.82 -12.20 13.32
CA LEU A 109 16.13 -11.67 11.99
C LEU A 109 17.41 -10.82 11.95
N VAL A 110 17.94 -10.40 13.10
CA VAL A 110 19.14 -9.54 13.21
C VAL A 110 20.35 -10.16 12.49
N GLU A 111 20.56 -11.46 12.70
CA GLU A 111 21.66 -12.20 12.12
C GLU A 111 21.21 -13.10 10.97
N ILE A 112 22.09 -13.30 10.00
CA ILE A 112 21.82 -14.23 8.90
C ILE A 112 21.97 -15.65 9.43
N ALA A 113 20.83 -16.33 9.62
CA ALA A 113 20.80 -17.70 10.09
C ALA A 113 21.46 -18.68 9.11
N LYS A 114 22.15 -19.68 9.66
CA LYS A 114 22.69 -20.82 8.87
C LYS A 114 21.55 -21.62 8.27
N LYS A 115 21.78 -22.24 7.10
CA LYS A 115 20.74 -22.99 6.36
C LYS A 115 19.99 -24.01 7.23
N VAL A 116 20.70 -24.70 8.11
CA VAL A 116 20.15 -25.72 9.04
C VAL A 116 19.17 -25.11 10.05
N GLU A 117 19.37 -23.86 10.46
CA GLU A 117 18.56 -23.18 11.48
C GLU A 117 17.35 -22.45 10.88
N ARG A 118 17.39 -22.11 9.59
CA ARG A 118 16.32 -21.35 8.92
C ARG A 118 14.96 -22.02 9.05
N LYS A 119 14.89 -23.34 8.86
CA LYS A 119 13.61 -24.06 9.02
C LYS A 119 13.05 -23.89 10.43
N ARG A 120 13.88 -24.03 11.47
CA ARG A 120 13.46 -23.84 12.87
C ARG A 120 12.98 -22.41 13.13
N ILE A 121 13.71 -21.41 12.65
CA ILE A 121 13.34 -20.00 12.83
C ILE A 121 12.06 -19.67 12.05
N GLN A 122 11.88 -20.21 10.85
CA GLN A 122 10.65 -20.05 10.07
C GLN A 122 9.43 -20.56 10.84
N GLU A 123 9.50 -21.75 11.46
CA GLU A 123 8.40 -22.25 12.30
C GLU A 123 8.16 -21.37 13.53
N GLN A 124 9.22 -20.80 14.12
CA GLN A 124 9.07 -19.84 15.22
C GLN A 124 8.34 -18.57 14.76
N LEU A 125 8.70 -18.00 13.61
CA LEU A 125 8.02 -16.82 13.05
C LEU A 125 6.54 -17.12 12.79
N ILE A 126 6.22 -18.26 12.19
CA ILE A 126 4.83 -18.68 11.96
C ILE A 126 4.09 -18.83 13.29
N THR A 127 4.70 -19.46 14.30
CA THR A 127 4.11 -19.62 15.63
C THR A 127 3.82 -18.28 16.30
N ILE A 128 4.75 -17.33 16.22
CA ILE A 128 4.56 -15.96 16.73
C ILE A 128 3.43 -15.25 15.98
N ALA A 129 3.39 -15.35 14.65
CA ALA A 129 2.33 -14.71 13.86
C ALA A 129 0.95 -15.25 14.24
N THR A 130 0.80 -16.58 14.28
CA THR A 130 -0.47 -17.21 14.65
C THR A 130 -0.88 -16.88 16.10
N SER A 131 0.07 -16.80 17.05
CA SER A 131 -0.25 -16.49 18.44
C SER A 131 -0.75 -15.07 18.66
N VAL A 132 -0.40 -14.14 17.77
CA VAL A 132 -0.93 -12.77 17.78
C VAL A 132 -2.11 -12.57 16.82
N GLY A 133 -2.56 -13.61 16.13
CA GLY A 133 -3.69 -13.54 15.20
C GLY A 133 -3.36 -13.05 13.78
N LEU A 134 -2.09 -12.97 13.40
CA LEU A 134 -1.71 -12.60 12.03
C LEU A 134 -1.95 -13.77 11.06
N ALA A 135 -2.48 -13.41 9.88
CA ALA A 135 -2.59 -14.32 8.76
C ALA A 135 -1.20 -14.73 8.23
N LEU A 136 -1.10 -15.94 7.66
CA LEU A 136 0.18 -16.44 7.14
C LEU A 136 0.66 -15.69 5.89
N ASN A 137 -0.25 -15.02 5.19
CA ASN A 137 0.03 -14.17 4.04
C ASN A 137 0.16 -12.67 4.42
N ASP A 138 0.16 -12.31 5.71
CA ASP A 138 0.36 -10.92 6.12
C ASP A 138 1.77 -10.43 5.70
N PRO A 139 1.91 -9.22 5.13
CA PRO A 139 3.18 -8.77 4.59
C PRO A 139 4.31 -8.74 5.63
N ILE A 140 4.03 -8.47 6.91
CA ILE A 140 5.08 -8.44 7.95
C ILE A 140 5.72 -9.82 8.13
N LEU A 141 4.91 -10.88 8.11
CA LEU A 141 5.40 -12.25 8.25
C LEU A 141 6.10 -12.71 6.97
N VAL A 142 5.49 -12.45 5.82
CA VAL A 142 6.04 -12.84 4.51
C VAL A 142 7.41 -12.19 4.30
N PHE A 143 7.56 -10.90 4.59
CA PHE A 143 8.84 -10.20 4.49
C PHE A 143 9.84 -10.68 5.56
N SER A 144 9.39 -11.06 6.75
CA SER A 144 10.26 -11.64 7.78
C SER A 144 10.86 -12.98 7.33
N ILE A 145 10.04 -13.83 6.71
CA ILE A 145 10.49 -15.10 6.13
C ILE A 145 11.38 -14.87 4.91
N ALA A 146 11.10 -13.87 4.08
CA ALA A 146 11.98 -13.46 2.98
C ALA A 146 13.36 -13.00 3.48
N CYS A 147 13.40 -12.19 4.54
CA CYS A 147 14.61 -11.72 5.21
C CYS A 147 15.45 -12.89 5.77
N LEU A 148 14.79 -13.90 6.34
CA LEU A 148 15.42 -15.15 6.79
C LEU A 148 16.05 -15.95 5.63
N HIS A 149 15.40 -15.94 4.46
CA HIS A 149 15.85 -16.60 3.24
C HIS A 149 16.59 -15.66 2.28
N GLN A 150 17.40 -14.74 2.83
CA GLN A 150 18.38 -13.94 2.08
C GLN A 150 17.79 -13.03 0.99
N ASN A 151 16.59 -12.49 1.21
CA ASN A 151 16.11 -11.36 0.44
C ASN A 151 16.57 -10.05 1.09
N ASP A 152 17.62 -9.45 0.54
CA ASP A 152 18.19 -8.21 1.07
C ASP A 152 17.21 -7.04 0.97
N CYS A 153 16.36 -6.99 -0.05
CA CYS A 153 15.33 -5.94 -0.18
C CYS A 153 14.29 -6.00 0.95
N ALA A 154 13.84 -7.21 1.31
CA ALA A 154 12.96 -7.39 2.46
C ALA A 154 13.66 -7.04 3.79
N ARG A 155 14.96 -7.30 3.89
CA ARG A 155 15.77 -6.89 5.04
C ARG A 155 15.94 -5.37 5.12
N ASP A 156 16.09 -4.70 3.98
CA ASP A 156 16.17 -3.24 3.87
C ASP A 156 14.85 -2.56 4.24
N VAL A 157 13.71 -3.20 3.97
CA VAL A 157 12.39 -2.74 4.43
C VAL A 157 12.20 -2.96 5.94
N LEU A 158 12.48 -4.17 6.43
CA LEU A 158 12.23 -4.49 7.84
C LEU A 158 13.27 -3.90 8.79
N LYS A 159 14.48 -3.60 8.32
CA LYS A 159 15.61 -3.04 9.08
C LYS A 159 15.72 -3.69 10.48
N PRO A 160 15.83 -5.02 10.61
CA PRO A 160 15.75 -5.70 11.92
C PRO A 160 16.85 -5.30 12.91
N ARG A 161 17.89 -4.57 12.46
CA ARG A 161 18.94 -4.00 13.31
C ARG A 161 18.60 -2.62 13.84
N ASP A 162 17.69 -1.88 13.20
CA ASP A 162 17.26 -0.55 13.62
C ASP A 162 16.31 -0.63 14.82
N ASP A 163 16.48 0.29 15.76
CA ASP A 163 15.64 0.38 16.96
C ASP A 163 14.26 0.96 16.66
N SER A 164 14.12 1.69 15.55
CA SER A 164 12.84 2.23 15.10
C SER A 164 11.99 1.17 14.39
N ILE A 165 11.07 0.56 15.13
CA ILE A 165 10.02 -0.31 14.57
C ILE A 165 9.06 0.49 13.66
N PHE A 166 8.94 1.79 13.90
CA PHE A 166 8.00 2.66 13.21
C PHE A 166 8.21 2.64 11.70
N ASN A 167 9.46 2.77 11.23
CA ASN A 167 9.78 2.79 9.81
C ASN A 167 9.41 1.46 9.13
N ALA A 168 9.80 0.33 9.74
CA ALA A 168 9.50 -1.00 9.22
C ALA A 168 7.99 -1.25 9.10
N LEU A 169 7.21 -0.82 10.11
CA LEU A 169 5.76 -0.95 10.07
C LEU A 169 5.13 -0.03 9.02
N ASN A 170 5.61 1.20 8.86
CA ASN A 170 5.12 2.10 7.82
C ASN A 170 5.39 1.56 6.41
N ASP A 171 6.58 1.05 6.15
CA ASP A 171 6.94 0.44 4.85
C ASP A 171 6.09 -0.80 4.56
N VAL A 172 5.70 -1.55 5.58
CA VAL A 172 4.80 -2.70 5.48
C VAL A 172 3.34 -2.26 5.28
N HIS A 173 2.90 -1.23 5.99
CA HIS A 173 1.54 -0.68 5.88
C HIS A 173 1.29 0.00 4.55
N LEU A 174 2.34 0.51 3.90
CA LEU A 174 2.27 1.00 2.53
C LEU A 174 1.60 0.00 1.58
N VAL A 175 1.84 -1.31 1.75
CA VAL A 175 1.17 -2.34 0.95
C VAL A 175 -0.36 -2.24 1.10
N SER A 176 -0.85 -2.06 2.33
CA SER A 176 -2.29 -1.87 2.60
C SER A 176 -2.80 -0.54 2.04
N ARG A 177 -2.01 0.55 2.14
CA ARG A 177 -2.36 1.87 1.57
C ARG A 177 -2.52 1.83 0.05
N ILE A 178 -1.60 1.17 -0.65
CA ILE A 178 -1.67 1.00 -2.11
C ILE A 178 -2.96 0.27 -2.48
N SER A 179 -3.27 -0.83 -1.77
CA SER A 179 -4.50 -1.59 -1.95
C SER A 179 -5.76 -0.72 -1.73
N ALA A 180 -5.80 0.11 -0.70
CA ALA A 180 -6.92 1.02 -0.44
C ALA A 180 -7.12 2.05 -1.56
N VAL A 181 -6.03 2.66 -2.03
CA VAL A 181 -6.08 3.62 -3.16
C VAL A 181 -6.57 2.92 -4.44
N MET A 182 -6.07 1.72 -4.73
CA MET A 182 -6.53 0.91 -5.85
C MET A 182 -8.03 0.59 -5.74
N ALA A 183 -8.50 0.22 -4.54
CA ALA A 183 -9.90 -0.12 -4.30
C ALA A 183 -10.84 1.01 -4.66
N VAL A 184 -10.55 2.21 -4.15
CA VAL A 184 -11.35 3.40 -4.40
C VAL A 184 -11.31 3.77 -5.88
N GLY A 185 -10.13 3.78 -6.49
CA GLY A 185 -9.99 4.14 -7.89
C GLY A 185 -10.72 3.15 -8.82
N LEU A 186 -10.57 1.84 -8.60
CA LEU A 186 -11.24 0.81 -9.42
C LEU A 186 -12.75 0.75 -9.19
N ALA A 187 -13.23 1.11 -7.99
CA ALA A 187 -14.66 1.26 -7.74
C ALA A 187 -15.26 2.42 -8.56
N HIS A 188 -14.46 3.43 -8.90
CA HIS A 188 -14.86 4.54 -9.75
C HIS A 188 -14.71 4.22 -11.24
N ASP A 189 -13.55 3.70 -11.64
CA ASP A 189 -13.24 3.35 -13.02
C ASP A 189 -12.36 2.09 -13.06
N SER A 190 -12.96 0.98 -13.47
CA SER A 190 -12.31 -0.31 -13.58
C SER A 190 -11.21 -0.37 -14.66
N SER A 191 -11.11 0.63 -15.53
CA SER A 191 -10.09 0.71 -16.58
C SER A 191 -8.78 1.36 -16.12
N LEU A 192 -8.73 1.88 -14.89
CA LEU A 192 -7.53 2.51 -14.34
C LEU A 192 -6.40 1.49 -14.11
N SER A 193 -5.21 1.85 -14.59
CA SER A 193 -3.97 1.16 -14.24
C SER A 193 -3.26 1.91 -13.10
N PHE A 194 -2.80 1.18 -12.09
CA PHE A 194 -2.11 1.75 -10.94
C PHE A 194 -0.62 1.47 -11.00
N GLY A 195 0.16 2.45 -10.57
CA GLY A 195 1.60 2.33 -10.36
C GLY A 195 1.98 3.02 -9.06
N PHE A 196 2.98 2.45 -8.38
CA PHE A 196 3.58 3.05 -7.21
C PHE A 196 5.05 3.37 -7.50
N LEU A 197 5.49 4.55 -7.07
CA LEU A 197 6.86 5.01 -7.27
C LEU A 197 7.42 5.52 -5.94
N THR A 198 8.58 4.98 -5.55
CA THR A 198 9.29 5.37 -4.32
C THR A 198 10.79 5.52 -4.59
N GLY A 199 11.41 6.45 -3.87
CA GLY A 199 12.86 6.62 -3.80
C GLY A 199 13.57 5.56 -2.97
N ASP A 200 12.85 4.83 -2.11
CA ASP A 200 13.40 3.71 -1.35
C ASP A 200 13.59 2.50 -2.26
N ILE A 201 14.85 2.16 -2.53
CA ILE A 201 15.22 1.06 -3.42
C ILE A 201 14.80 -0.29 -2.82
N GLY A 202 14.96 -0.49 -1.52
CA GLY A 202 14.59 -1.75 -0.86
C GLY A 202 13.09 -2.00 -0.97
N LEU A 203 12.29 -0.97 -0.69
CA LEU A 203 10.83 -1.01 -0.80
C LEU A 203 10.36 -1.21 -2.25
N ARG A 204 10.95 -0.47 -3.20
CA ARG A 204 10.64 -0.67 -4.61
C ARG A 204 10.92 -2.10 -5.06
N GLU A 205 12.09 -2.64 -4.73
CA GLU A 205 12.45 -3.99 -5.19
C GLU A 205 11.63 -5.08 -4.50
N VAL A 206 11.25 -4.93 -3.22
CA VAL A 206 10.42 -5.94 -2.56
C VAL A 206 8.99 -5.95 -3.12
N LEU A 207 8.43 -4.79 -3.46
CA LEU A 207 7.07 -4.67 -4.01
C LEU A 207 6.92 -5.34 -5.38
N ARG A 208 8.01 -5.57 -6.12
CA ARG A 208 7.99 -6.34 -7.39
C ARG A 208 7.59 -7.80 -7.20
N PHE A 209 7.71 -8.32 -5.97
CA PHE A 209 7.29 -9.67 -5.63
C PHE A 209 5.85 -9.72 -5.10
N VAL A 210 5.16 -8.58 -4.99
CA VAL A 210 3.79 -8.47 -4.49
C VAL A 210 2.85 -8.24 -5.66
N GLN A 211 1.90 -9.14 -5.84
CA GLN A 211 0.80 -8.98 -6.78
C GLN A 211 -0.48 -8.66 -6.02
N PHE A 212 -1.07 -7.52 -6.35
CA PHE A 212 -2.35 -7.09 -5.83
C PHE A 212 -3.46 -7.73 -6.68
N GLY A 213 -4.35 -8.47 -6.03
CA GLY A 213 -5.61 -8.91 -6.62
C GLY A 213 -6.58 -7.75 -6.80
N THR A 214 -7.75 -8.03 -7.37
CA THR A 214 -8.79 -7.01 -7.51
C THR A 214 -9.33 -6.66 -6.12
N PRO A 215 -9.17 -5.40 -5.66
CA PRO A 215 -9.73 -4.98 -4.40
C PRO A 215 -11.26 -5.02 -4.41
N LYS A 216 -11.85 -5.25 -3.24
CA LYS A 216 -13.30 -5.18 -2.99
C LYS A 216 -13.54 -4.27 -1.79
N ILE A 217 -14.64 -3.54 -1.81
CA ILE A 217 -15.09 -2.71 -0.69
C ILE A 217 -16.39 -3.33 -0.16
N SER A 218 -16.45 -3.67 1.12
CA SER A 218 -17.70 -4.13 1.77
C SER A 218 -18.65 -2.97 2.05
N GLU A 219 -19.87 -3.32 2.49
CA GLU A 219 -20.92 -2.36 2.83
C GLU A 219 -20.53 -1.41 3.98
N ASP A 220 -19.68 -1.85 4.91
CA ASP A 220 -19.13 -1.04 6.01
C ASP A 220 -17.90 -0.21 5.60
N GLY A 221 -17.43 -0.36 4.37
CA GLY A 221 -16.29 0.36 3.84
C GLY A 221 -14.94 -0.33 4.01
N THR A 222 -14.88 -1.54 4.57
CA THR A 222 -13.61 -2.27 4.66
C THR A 222 -13.10 -2.66 3.27
N VAL A 223 -11.79 -2.43 3.05
CA VAL A 223 -11.12 -2.79 1.81
C VAL A 223 -10.51 -4.19 1.93
N PHE A 224 -10.91 -5.08 1.04
CA PHE A 224 -10.33 -6.41 0.88
C PHE A 224 -9.48 -6.46 -0.36
N THR A 225 -8.22 -6.87 -0.23
CA THR A 225 -7.39 -7.17 -1.39
C THR A 225 -6.63 -8.46 -1.13
N GLU A 226 -6.75 -9.38 -2.07
CA GLU A 226 -5.91 -10.58 -2.08
C GLU A 226 -4.49 -10.17 -2.45
N LEU A 227 -3.52 -10.47 -1.59
CA LEU A 227 -2.10 -10.31 -1.92
C LEU A 227 -1.52 -11.68 -2.28
N LYS A 228 -0.81 -11.74 -3.41
CA LYS A 228 -0.04 -12.91 -3.84
C LYS A 228 1.43 -12.56 -3.86
N TYR A 229 2.26 -13.54 -3.52
CA TYR A 229 3.70 -13.32 -3.44
C TYR A 229 4.43 -14.24 -4.40
N SER A 230 5.39 -13.69 -5.13
CA SER A 230 6.25 -14.51 -5.99
C SER A 230 7.15 -15.43 -5.16
N ALA A 231 7.32 -16.67 -5.60
CA ALA A 231 8.22 -17.64 -4.99
C ALA A 231 9.68 -17.15 -4.97
N ASP A 232 10.05 -16.28 -5.92
CA ASP A 232 11.38 -15.66 -6.00
C ASP A 232 11.69 -14.68 -4.86
N LEU A 233 10.70 -14.38 -4.02
CA LEU A 233 10.91 -13.66 -2.79
C LEU A 233 11.86 -14.42 -1.84
N TYR A 234 11.90 -15.77 -1.88
CA TYR A 234 12.68 -16.61 -0.96
C TYR A 234 14.01 -17.10 -1.57
N ARG A 235 14.90 -16.16 -1.91
CA ARG A 235 16.10 -16.40 -2.73
C ARG A 235 17.07 -17.48 -2.19
N GLY A 236 17.14 -17.65 -0.88
CA GLY A 236 18.00 -18.63 -0.20
C GLY A 236 17.52 -20.09 -0.26
N LEU A 237 16.36 -20.36 -0.86
CA LEU A 237 15.77 -21.69 -1.03
C LEU A 237 15.90 -22.20 -2.47
N GLY A 238 15.88 -23.53 -2.65
CA GLY A 238 15.72 -24.15 -3.97
C GLY A 238 14.32 -23.97 -4.54
N GLN A 239 14.14 -24.11 -5.86
CA GLN A 239 12.87 -23.83 -6.54
C GLN A 239 11.67 -24.57 -5.91
N ASP A 240 11.79 -25.88 -5.69
CA ASP A 240 10.70 -26.68 -5.11
C ASP A 240 10.37 -26.24 -3.67
N GLU A 241 11.38 -25.87 -2.89
CA GLU A 241 11.22 -25.36 -1.52
C GLU A 241 10.52 -23.99 -1.52
N ARG A 242 10.80 -23.13 -2.50
CA ARG A 242 10.15 -21.82 -2.65
C ARG A 242 8.66 -21.97 -2.93
N GLU A 243 8.30 -22.85 -3.87
CA GLU A 243 6.90 -23.09 -4.22
C GLU A 243 6.13 -23.73 -3.07
N LEU A 244 6.74 -24.70 -2.36
CA LEU A 244 6.13 -25.31 -1.18
C LEU A 244 5.86 -24.26 -0.09
N LEU A 245 6.84 -23.38 0.17
CA LEU A 245 6.71 -22.33 1.16
C LEU A 245 5.66 -21.29 0.75
N LYS A 246 5.69 -20.82 -0.50
CA LYS A 246 4.68 -19.89 -1.06
C LYS A 246 3.29 -20.47 -0.87
N ASN A 247 3.05 -21.69 -1.34
CA ASN A 247 1.75 -22.33 -1.23
C ASN A 247 1.29 -22.44 0.22
N ARG A 248 2.20 -22.81 1.14
CA ARG A 248 1.89 -22.87 2.57
C ARG A 248 1.45 -21.52 3.15
N LEU A 249 2.09 -20.43 2.76
CA LEU A 249 1.77 -19.08 3.27
C LEU A 249 0.51 -18.50 2.62
N GLU A 250 0.20 -18.91 1.40
CA GLU A 250 -1.01 -18.50 0.66
C GLU A 250 -2.23 -19.38 0.95
N LEU A 251 -2.08 -20.47 1.74
CA LEU A 251 -3.23 -21.26 2.16
C LEU A 251 -4.17 -20.34 2.95
N PRO A 252 -5.47 -20.27 2.58
CA PRO A 252 -6.44 -19.64 3.46
C PRO A 252 -6.35 -20.36 4.80
N ALA A 253 -6.20 -19.63 5.91
CA ALA A 253 -6.20 -20.32 7.19
C ALA A 253 -7.54 -21.07 7.33
N PRO A 254 -7.54 -22.20 8.03
CA PRO A 254 -8.69 -23.09 8.07
C PRO A 254 -9.95 -22.29 8.41
N PHE A 255 -10.86 -22.23 7.44
CA PHE A 255 -12.12 -21.52 7.56
C PHE A 255 -12.94 -22.26 8.62
N ASP A 256 -13.04 -21.72 9.81
CA ASP A 256 -13.90 -22.28 10.86
C ASP A 256 -15.35 -21.93 10.51
N SER A 257 -16.02 -22.81 9.77
CA SER A 257 -17.36 -22.58 9.22
C SER A 257 -18.43 -22.31 10.30
N ASP A 258 -18.11 -22.59 11.56
CA ASP A 258 -19.03 -22.42 12.69
C ASP A 258 -18.91 -21.04 13.35
N ASN A 259 -17.91 -20.24 12.99
CA ASN A 259 -17.79 -18.82 13.35
C ASN A 259 -17.85 -17.98 12.07
N LEU A 260 -19.00 -17.36 11.82
CA LEU A 260 -19.30 -16.48 10.67
C LEU A 260 -18.49 -15.16 10.66
N GLU A 261 -17.30 -15.12 11.25
CA GLU A 261 -16.33 -14.06 10.95
C GLU A 261 -15.47 -14.52 9.76
N PRO A 262 -15.51 -13.82 8.61
CA PRO A 262 -14.79 -14.24 7.42
C PRO A 262 -13.30 -14.36 7.73
N ALA A 263 -12.76 -15.56 7.53
CA ALA A 263 -11.34 -15.83 7.72
C ALA A 263 -10.49 -14.93 6.81
N HIS A 264 -9.77 -14.00 7.45
CA HIS A 264 -8.71 -13.14 6.94
C HIS A 264 -9.15 -11.95 6.09
N THR A 265 -9.88 -11.08 6.79
CA THR A 265 -9.96 -9.66 6.54
C THR A 265 -8.59 -8.98 6.76
N TYR A 266 -8.15 -8.15 5.81
CA TYR A 266 -7.31 -7.01 6.19
C TYR A 266 -8.27 -6.01 6.81
N GLU A 267 -8.52 -6.13 8.12
CA GLU A 267 -9.19 -5.06 8.83
C GLU A 267 -8.26 -3.84 8.80
N SER A 268 -8.63 -2.81 8.04
CA SER A 268 -8.38 -1.47 8.53
C SER A 268 -9.15 -1.38 9.85
N ILE A 269 -8.42 -1.50 10.94
CA ILE A 269 -8.87 -1.50 12.33
C ILE A 269 -10.07 -0.56 12.52
N THR A 270 -11.28 -1.11 12.66
CA THR A 270 -12.44 -0.41 13.21
C THR A 270 -12.52 -0.56 14.74
N ALA A 271 -11.58 -1.28 15.36
CA ALA A 271 -11.55 -1.48 16.80
C ALA A 271 -10.75 -0.37 17.52
N GLY A 272 -11.38 0.79 17.66
CA GLY A 272 -10.85 1.84 18.52
C GLY A 272 -11.59 3.16 18.43
N THR A 273 -12.86 3.23 18.87
CA THR A 273 -13.43 4.35 19.66
C THR A 273 -14.98 4.28 19.73
N GLU A 274 -15.53 3.44 20.62
CA GLU A 274 -16.95 3.58 21.01
C GLU A 274 -17.25 4.96 21.64
N ALA A 275 -16.24 5.58 22.27
CA ALA A 275 -16.37 6.91 22.87
C ALA A 275 -16.44 8.05 21.84
N ALA A 276 -15.73 7.97 20.70
CA ALA A 276 -15.82 8.98 19.64
C ALA A 276 -17.09 8.80 18.78
N CYS A 277 -17.64 7.59 18.75
CA CYS A 277 -18.90 7.27 18.06
C CYS A 277 -20.09 8.00 18.71
N HIS A 278 -20.14 8.09 20.04
CA HIS A 278 -21.22 8.78 20.75
C HIS A 278 -21.23 10.31 20.53
N GLU A 279 -20.06 10.95 20.40
CA GLU A 279 -19.95 12.39 20.11
C GLU A 279 -20.27 12.69 18.64
N SER A 280 -19.87 11.79 17.73
CA SER A 280 -20.18 11.85 16.30
C SER A 280 -21.67 11.63 16.00
N MET A 281 -22.37 10.82 16.79
CA MET A 281 -23.82 10.61 16.65
C MET A 281 -24.66 11.84 17.04
N GLY A 282 -24.18 12.68 17.98
CA GLY A 282 -24.83 13.93 18.34
C GLY A 282 -24.79 14.97 17.21
N ILE A 283 -23.68 15.02 16.48
CA ILE A 283 -23.48 15.88 15.31
C ILE A 283 -24.27 15.34 14.09
N ALA A 284 -24.32 14.01 13.92
CA ALA A 284 -25.09 13.36 12.86
C ALA A 284 -26.60 13.63 12.97
N ALA A 285 -27.16 13.68 14.19
CA ALA A 285 -28.57 14.02 14.42
C ALA A 285 -28.89 15.50 14.06
N GLN A 286 -27.96 16.41 14.30
CA GLN A 286 -28.10 17.83 13.94
C GLN A 286 -27.98 18.07 12.43
N LEU A 287 -27.15 17.30 11.72
CA LEU A 287 -26.94 17.43 10.27
C LEU A 287 -28.03 16.73 9.44
N ALA A 288 -28.60 15.62 9.94
CA ALA A 288 -29.78 14.98 9.34
C ALA A 288 -31.02 15.91 9.35
N ALA A 289 -31.17 16.72 10.40
CA ALA A 289 -32.20 17.77 10.45
C ALA A 289 -31.98 18.91 9.44
N ALA A 290 -30.76 19.05 8.90
CA ALA A 290 -30.38 20.12 7.97
C ALA A 290 -30.36 19.72 6.49
N GLY A 291 -30.80 18.50 6.13
CA GLY A 291 -30.95 18.07 4.73
C GLY A 291 -29.64 17.82 3.97
N LYS A 292 -28.53 17.57 4.68
CA LYS A 292 -27.19 17.40 4.07
C LYS A 292 -26.75 15.93 4.00
N MET A 293 -27.48 15.14 3.21
CA MET A 293 -27.22 13.70 3.04
C MET A 293 -25.85 13.37 2.41
N GLN A 294 -25.30 14.29 1.60
CA GLN A 294 -23.97 14.17 0.97
C GLN A 294 -22.81 14.33 1.98
N GLU A 295 -22.99 15.17 3.00
CA GLU A 295 -21.98 15.40 4.05
C GLU A 295 -21.93 14.20 5.02
N TRP A 296 -23.07 13.56 5.28
CA TRP A 296 -23.19 12.32 6.05
C TRP A 296 -22.54 11.11 5.36
N ALA A 297 -22.77 10.92 4.05
CA ALA A 297 -22.12 9.86 3.29
C ALA A 297 -20.59 10.04 3.22
N MET A 298 -20.13 11.30 3.13
CA MET A 298 -18.71 11.65 3.15
C MET A 298 -18.07 11.40 4.52
N GLN A 299 -18.75 11.75 5.62
CA GLN A 299 -18.26 11.43 6.97
C GLN A 299 -18.26 9.93 7.27
N ARG A 300 -19.17 9.15 6.68
CA ARG A 300 -19.19 7.68 6.84
C ARG A 300 -18.05 7.00 6.08
N ALA A 301 -17.74 7.46 4.86
CA ALA A 301 -16.54 7.03 4.15
C ALA A 301 -15.27 7.40 4.95
N VAL A 302 -15.21 8.62 5.47
CA VAL A 302 -14.09 9.11 6.28
C VAL A 302 -13.93 8.36 7.62
N ALA A 303 -15.03 8.04 8.31
CA ALA A 303 -15.02 7.27 9.56
C ALA A 303 -14.63 5.79 9.37
N SER A 304 -14.76 5.26 8.15
CA SER A 304 -14.27 3.92 7.76
C SER A 304 -12.85 3.94 7.17
N GLY A 305 -12.14 5.08 7.18
CA GLY A 305 -10.81 5.21 6.58
C GLY A 305 -10.80 5.22 5.04
N LEU A 306 -11.96 5.42 4.39
CA LEU A 306 -12.09 5.57 2.94
C LEU A 306 -12.00 7.05 2.55
N ILE A 307 -11.06 7.39 1.67
CA ILE A 307 -10.98 8.70 1.01
C ILE A 307 -11.22 8.52 -0.48
N ILE A 308 -12.21 9.27 -1.00
CA ILE A 308 -12.65 9.29 -2.40
C ILE A 308 -12.30 10.65 -3.02
N SER A 309 -11.90 10.63 -4.30
CA SER A 309 -11.78 11.81 -5.17
C SER A 309 -12.61 11.58 -6.45
N TRP A 310 -13.29 12.62 -6.97
CA TRP A 310 -14.16 12.60 -8.17
C TRP A 310 -13.85 13.76 -9.15
N GLN A 311 -13.93 13.55 -10.48
CA GLN A 311 -15.00 14.04 -11.39
C GLN A 311 -14.81 13.71 -12.89
N TRP A 312 -15.93 13.82 -13.64
CA TRP A 312 -16.31 13.28 -14.96
C TRP A 312 -15.60 13.83 -16.23
N LEU A 313 -15.55 13.00 -17.28
CA LEU A 313 -15.76 13.41 -18.68
C LEU A 313 -16.63 12.40 -19.44
N THR A 314 -17.61 12.92 -20.17
CA THR A 314 -18.68 12.20 -20.86
C THR A 314 -18.20 11.35 -22.04
N LYS A 315 -19.02 10.35 -22.33
CA LYS A 315 -19.01 9.38 -23.43
C LYS A 315 -19.04 10.05 -24.81
N ASP A 316 -17.94 10.66 -25.26
CA ASP A 316 -17.77 11.04 -26.68
C ASP A 316 -16.29 11.19 -27.05
N SER A 317 -15.65 10.08 -27.42
CA SER A 317 -14.56 10.03 -28.41
C SER A 317 -14.16 8.58 -28.70
N VAL A 318 -15.15 7.73 -28.99
CA VAL A 318 -14.87 6.55 -29.84
C VAL A 318 -14.74 7.07 -31.27
N SER A 319 -13.53 7.44 -31.68
CA SER A 319 -13.14 7.27 -33.07
C SER A 319 -11.61 7.31 -33.24
N ARG A 320 -11.09 6.16 -33.71
CA ARG A 320 -9.83 5.99 -34.43
C ARG A 320 -8.52 6.27 -33.67
N ALA A 321 -7.95 5.23 -33.07
CA ALA A 321 -6.51 5.01 -33.14
C ALA A 321 -6.19 3.51 -33.01
N THR A 322 -5.81 2.92 -34.13
CA THR A 322 -5.18 1.62 -34.27
C THR A 322 -3.71 1.66 -33.83
N TRP A 323 -3.31 0.70 -32.99
CA TRP A 323 -1.95 0.14 -32.75
C TRP A 323 -0.78 1.07 -32.35
N LYS A 324 -0.14 0.77 -31.21
CA LYS A 324 1.16 0.05 -31.17
C LYS A 324 1.58 -0.23 -29.73
N VAL A 325 1.76 -1.51 -29.43
CA VAL A 325 2.49 -2.00 -28.27
C VAL A 325 3.94 -1.52 -28.40
N ASP A 326 4.38 -0.62 -27.52
CA ASP A 326 5.81 -0.39 -27.30
C ASP A 326 6.16 -1.00 -25.94
N ARG A 327 6.75 -2.20 -25.99
CA ARG A 327 6.95 -3.10 -24.85
C ARG A 327 8.32 -2.93 -24.21
N GLN A 328 8.98 -1.79 -24.36
CA GLN A 328 10.34 -1.60 -23.87
C GLN A 328 10.50 -0.34 -23.03
N ARG A 329 10.90 -0.59 -21.77
CA ARG A 329 11.46 0.33 -20.76
C ARG A 329 10.47 1.15 -19.95
N LEU A 330 9.97 0.54 -18.88
CA LEU A 330 9.62 1.24 -17.64
C LEU A 330 10.08 0.39 -16.45
N ASP A 331 10.87 0.98 -15.55
CA ASP A 331 11.20 0.45 -14.22
C ASP A 331 10.13 0.82 -13.17
N ALA A 332 8.90 1.14 -13.61
CA ALA A 332 7.75 1.32 -12.74
C ALA A 332 7.13 -0.05 -12.45
N ILE A 333 6.71 -0.28 -11.19
CA ILE A 333 5.90 -1.45 -10.85
C ILE A 333 4.50 -1.18 -11.39
N VAL A 334 4.27 -1.63 -12.62
CA VAL A 334 2.96 -1.65 -13.25
C VAL A 334 2.33 -3.01 -12.92
N PHE A 335 1.18 -3.02 -12.25
CA PHE A 335 0.47 -4.25 -11.94
C PHE A 335 -0.25 -4.75 -13.20
N PRO A 336 0.12 -5.92 -13.78
CA PRO A 336 -0.52 -6.42 -14.98
C PRO A 336 -1.94 -6.94 -14.69
N GLU A 337 -2.89 -6.65 -15.58
CA GLU A 337 -4.20 -7.29 -15.58
C GLU A 337 -4.09 -8.80 -15.80
N SER A 338 -4.83 -9.58 -15.00
CA SER A 338 -5.03 -11.01 -15.21
C SER A 338 -5.89 -11.27 -16.45
N SER A 339 -5.25 -11.34 -17.61
CA SER A 339 -5.89 -11.88 -18.81
C SER A 339 -6.00 -13.42 -18.69
N MET A 340 -7.07 -13.89 -18.05
CA MET A 340 -7.49 -15.28 -18.22
C MET A 340 -8.06 -15.46 -19.64
N SER A 341 -7.35 -16.28 -20.40
CA SER A 341 -7.70 -16.78 -21.71
C SER A 341 -9.08 -17.44 -21.73
N ARG A 342 -9.97 -16.95 -22.58
CA ARG A 342 -11.04 -17.74 -23.19
C ARG A 342 -10.70 -17.93 -24.66
N GLU A 343 -10.17 -19.08 -25.00
CA GLU A 343 -10.41 -19.76 -26.28
C GLU A 343 -9.92 -21.20 -26.18
N ALA A 344 -10.81 -22.06 -25.69
CA ALA A 344 -10.76 -23.49 -25.93
C ALA A 344 -12.04 -23.83 -26.70
N GLN A 345 -11.93 -24.06 -28.01
CA GLN A 345 -12.94 -24.81 -28.75
C GLN A 345 -12.28 -25.61 -29.89
N THR A 346 -12.16 -26.91 -29.59
CA THR A 346 -12.37 -28.06 -30.49
C THR A 346 -11.54 -28.19 -31.76
N ARG A 347 -10.69 -29.23 -31.79
CA ARG A 347 -10.78 -30.36 -32.74
C ARG A 347 -9.87 -31.50 -32.28
N HIS A 348 -10.47 -32.67 -32.10
CA HIS A 348 -9.81 -33.97 -31.98
C HIS A 348 -10.32 -34.83 -33.15
N PRO A 349 -9.59 -35.92 -33.47
CA PRO A 349 -8.80 -36.14 -34.68
C PRO A 349 -9.58 -36.14 -36.01
#